data_AF-A0A0N4ZPG1-F1
#
_entry.id   AF-A0A0N4ZPG1-F1
#
_cell.length_a   1.000
_cell.length_b   1.000
_cell.length_c   1.000
_cell.angle_alpha   90.00
_cell.angle_beta   90.00
_cell.angle_gamma   90.00
#
_symmetry.space_group_name_H-M   'P 1'
#
loop_
_entity.id
_entity.type
_entity.pdbx_description
1 polymer ?
#
loop_
_entity_poly.entity_id
_entity_poly.type
_entity_poly.pdbx_seq_one_letter_code
_entity_poly.pdbx_strand_id
1 'polypeptide(L)'
;MFLKNIGEVTKSIVKINTIRMTSGYGSGVGHGGGGGGSIRESGGAFGKLEAAREEEYFHKLNQEQIKKMHDHLVNEIKEAKEQAKKHDEAIKRNEEMLKALQDHSEKYLE
;
A
#
# COMPACT_ATOMS: atom_id res chain seq x y z
N MET A 1 8.18 -28.88 10.53
CA MET A 1 7.69 -28.25 11.77
C MET A 1 7.85 -26.72 11.70
N PHE A 2 7.29 -26.04 10.69
CA PHE A 2 7.61 -24.61 10.45
C PHE A 2 6.45 -23.72 9.95
N LEU A 3 5.21 -24.21 9.94
CA LEU A 3 4.08 -23.47 9.34
C LEU A 3 2.97 -23.05 10.32
N LYS A 4 3.24 -22.96 11.63
CA LYS A 4 2.20 -22.62 12.63
C LYS A 4 2.19 -21.16 13.13
N ASN A 5 3.11 -20.28 12.70
CA ASN A 5 3.28 -18.95 13.33
C ASN A 5 2.80 -17.73 12.52
N ILE A 6 2.12 -17.90 11.39
CA ILE A 6 1.63 -16.75 10.60
C ILE A 6 0.30 -16.19 11.15
N GLY A 7 -0.44 -16.97 11.94
CA GLY A 7 -1.78 -16.59 12.43
C GLY A 7 -1.82 -15.58 13.60
N GLU A 8 -0.70 -15.34 14.29
CA GLU A 8 -0.67 -14.40 15.43
C GLU A 8 -0.27 -12.98 15.03
N VAL A 9 0.54 -12.83 13.98
CA VAL A 9 1.00 -11.51 13.49
C VAL A 9 -0.17 -10.69 12.92
N THR A 10 -1.15 -11.34 12.30
CA THR A 10 -2.32 -10.68 11.72
C THR A 10 -3.29 -10.13 12.78
N LYS A 11 -3.31 -10.67 14.01
CA LYS A 11 -4.17 -10.17 15.10
C LYS A 11 -3.65 -8.88 15.73
N SER A 12 -2.34 -8.62 15.68
CA SER A 12 -1.74 -7.41 16.24
C SER A 12 -2.00 -6.17 15.37
N ILE A 13 -2.01 -6.35 14.04
CA ILE A 13 -2.20 -5.26 13.07
C ILE A 13 -3.64 -4.70 13.10
N VAL A 14 -4.65 -5.52 13.43
CA VAL A 14 -6.06 -5.11 13.44
C VAL A 14 -6.44 -4.24 14.65
N LYS A 15 -5.57 -4.10 15.67
CA LYS A 15 -5.87 -3.28 16.87
C LYS A 15 -5.49 -1.80 16.75
N ILE A 16 -4.89 -1.38 15.64
CA ILE A 16 -4.50 0.03 15.42
C ILE A 16 -5.60 0.69 14.57
N ASN A 17 -6.18 1.78 15.08
CA ASN A 17 -7.21 2.63 14.48
C ASN A 17 -8.69 2.22 14.65
N THR A 18 -9.13 2.09 15.89
CA THR A 18 -10.46 2.63 16.25
C THR A 18 -10.27 4.07 16.72
N ILE A 19 -9.98 4.98 15.79
CA ILE A 19 -10.17 6.42 16.05
C ILE A 19 -11.68 6.64 15.99
N ARG A 20 -12.25 6.82 17.18
CA ARG A 20 -13.66 7.13 17.39
C ARG A 20 -13.94 8.49 16.74
N MET A 21 -14.42 8.50 15.49
CA MET A 21 -14.99 9.68 14.86
C MET A 21 -16.34 9.97 15.53
N THR A 22 -16.31 10.53 16.73
CA THR A 22 -17.51 11.06 17.38
C THR A 22 -17.93 12.31 16.63
N SER A 23 -19.05 12.16 15.92
CA SER A 23 -19.81 13.19 15.24
C SER A 23 -19.93 14.47 16.07
N GLY A 24 -19.31 15.54 15.56
CA GLY A 24 -19.64 16.92 15.87
C GLY A 24 -20.03 17.63 14.57
N TYR A 25 -21.13 17.21 13.95
CA TYR A 25 -21.73 17.99 12.87
C TYR A 25 -22.16 19.34 13.46
N GLY A 26 -21.49 20.44 13.05
CA GLY A 26 -22.02 21.79 13.24
C GLY A 26 -21.37 22.69 14.29
N SER A 27 -20.17 22.39 14.78
CA SER A 27 -19.37 23.40 15.49
C SER A 27 -18.27 23.91 14.59
N GLY A 28 -18.52 25.02 13.90
CA GLY A 28 -17.48 25.80 13.26
C GLY A 28 -16.33 26.06 14.25
N VAL A 29 -15.12 26.22 13.72
CA VAL A 29 -13.88 26.43 14.48
C VAL A 29 -13.36 25.15 15.17
N GLY A 30 -12.62 24.28 14.46
CA GLY A 30 -11.72 23.37 15.18
C GLY A 30 -11.15 22.11 14.55
N HIS A 31 -11.54 21.65 13.36
CA HIS A 31 -11.14 20.30 12.89
C HIS A 31 -10.43 20.19 11.53
N GLY A 32 -9.80 21.25 11.02
CA GLY A 32 -8.89 21.06 9.88
C GLY A 32 -8.62 22.27 8.99
N GLY A 33 -8.30 23.42 9.56
CA GLY A 33 -7.88 24.57 8.79
C GLY A 33 -7.87 25.81 9.66
N GLY A 34 -6.68 26.31 9.99
CA GLY A 34 -6.51 27.52 10.78
C GLY A 34 -7.32 28.68 10.20
N GLY A 35 -7.72 29.61 11.08
CA GLY A 35 -8.46 30.83 10.72
C GLY A 35 -7.85 31.53 9.51
N GLY A 36 -8.40 31.23 8.33
CA GLY A 36 -7.91 31.68 7.04
C GLY A 36 -8.41 33.08 6.74
N GLY A 37 -8.05 34.02 7.61
CA GLY A 37 -8.32 35.45 7.47
C GLY A 37 -9.81 35.82 7.52
N SER A 38 -10.05 37.08 7.85
CA SER A 38 -11.36 37.74 7.91
C SER A 38 -12.24 37.56 6.66
N ILE A 39 -11.71 37.06 5.54
CA ILE A 39 -12.41 36.83 4.26
C ILE A 39 -13.23 35.53 4.27
N ARG A 40 -12.75 34.44 4.87
CA ARG A 40 -13.55 33.19 4.98
C ARG A 40 -14.63 33.26 6.05
N GLU A 41 -14.39 34.05 7.09
CA GLU A 41 -15.33 34.24 8.20
C GLU A 41 -16.37 35.35 7.91
N SER A 42 -16.02 36.37 7.11
CA SER A 42 -16.94 37.44 6.68
C SER A 42 -17.52 37.27 5.26
N GLY A 43 -17.03 36.29 4.48
CA GLY A 43 -17.40 36.11 3.08
C GLY A 43 -18.68 35.29 2.92
N GLY A 44 -19.82 35.96 2.73
CA GLY A 44 -21.17 35.37 2.61
C GLY A 44 -21.33 34.20 1.62
N ALA A 45 -22.12 34.37 0.56
CA ALA A 45 -22.36 33.25 -0.38
C ALA A 45 -21.09 32.80 -1.13
N PHE A 46 -20.16 33.72 -1.40
CA PHE A 46 -18.93 33.46 -2.14
C PHE A 46 -17.88 32.69 -1.34
N GLY A 47 -17.71 32.97 -0.04
CA GLY A 47 -16.76 32.23 0.81
C GLY A 47 -17.17 30.75 1.00
N LYS A 48 -18.47 30.47 1.06
CA LYS A 48 -19.00 29.10 1.07
C LYS A 48 -18.77 28.36 -0.25
N LEU A 49 -18.89 29.06 -1.39
CA LEU A 49 -18.63 28.48 -2.71
C LEU A 49 -17.14 28.16 -2.89
N GLU A 50 -16.25 29.04 -2.44
CA GLU A 50 -14.80 28.81 -2.48
C GLU A 50 -14.38 27.63 -1.60
N ALA A 51 -14.92 27.53 -0.37
CA ALA A 51 -14.66 26.39 0.51
C ALA A 51 -15.09 25.05 -0.12
N ALA A 52 -16.28 24.99 -0.74
CA ALA A 52 -16.74 23.78 -1.41
C ALA A 52 -15.84 23.36 -2.59
N ARG A 53 -15.35 24.32 -3.39
CA ARG A 53 -14.44 24.03 -4.50
C ARG A 53 -13.07 23.54 -4.03
N GLU A 54 -12.56 24.11 -2.95
CA GLU A 54 -11.31 23.65 -2.36
C GLU A 54 -11.45 22.23 -1.80
N GLU A 55 -12.54 21.94 -1.08
CA GLU A 55 -12.82 20.60 -0.59
C GLU A 55 -12.90 19.57 -1.74
N GLU A 56 -13.59 19.89 -2.84
CA GLU A 56 -13.63 19.04 -4.03
C GLU A 56 -12.24 18.81 -4.63
N TYR A 57 -11.42 19.85 -4.70
CA TYR A 57 -10.06 19.75 -5.23
C TYR A 57 -9.19 18.83 -4.37
N PHE A 58 -9.17 19.03 -3.05
CA PHE A 58 -8.41 18.18 -2.13
C PHE A 58 -8.94 16.74 -2.13
N HIS A 59 -10.25 16.55 -2.26
CA HIS A 59 -10.82 15.21 -2.37
C HIS A 59 -10.33 14.47 -3.62
N LYS A 60 -10.36 15.14 -4.78
CA LYS A 60 -9.83 14.57 -6.05
C LYS A 60 -8.33 14.28 -5.95
N LEU A 61 -7.57 15.21 -5.39
CA LEU A 61 -6.13 15.04 -5.20
C LEU A 61 -5.81 13.83 -4.31
N ASN A 62 -6.54 13.66 -3.20
CA ASN A 62 -6.38 12.51 -2.32
C ASN A 62 -6.73 11.20 -3.03
N GLN A 63 -7.82 11.18 -3.81
CA GLN A 63 -8.18 10.01 -4.61
C GLN A 63 -7.10 9.66 -5.64
N GLU A 64 -6.52 10.65 -6.32
CA GLU A 64 -5.43 10.45 -7.28
C GLU A 64 -4.18 9.89 -6.61
N GLN A 65 -3.82 10.37 -5.43
CA GLN A 65 -2.68 9.85 -4.67
C GLN A 65 -2.89 8.38 -4.29
N ILE A 66 -4.08 8.04 -3.78
CA ILE A 66 -4.42 6.65 -3.43
C ILE A 66 -4.36 5.74 -4.66
N LYS A 67 -4.87 6.21 -5.81
CA LYS A 67 -4.79 5.46 -7.07
C LYS A 67 -3.33 5.22 -7.50
N LYS A 68 -2.49 6.26 -7.45
CA LYS A 68 -1.06 6.12 -7.77
C LYS A 68 -0.35 5.13 -6.86
N MET A 69 -0.63 5.17 -5.54
CA MET A 69 -0.07 4.22 -4.59
C MET A 69 -0.52 2.78 -4.90
N HIS A 70 -1.82 2.60 -5.18
CA HIS A 70 -2.36 1.30 -5.58
C HIS A 70 -1.67 0.76 -6.83
N ASP A 71 -1.58 1.56 -7.88
CA ASP A 71 -0.99 1.13 -9.16
C ASP A 71 0.51 0.82 -9.01
N HIS A 72 1.23 1.59 -8.18
CA HIS A 72 2.61 1.31 -7.84
C HIS A 72 2.77 -0.06 -7.17
N LEU A 73 1.96 -0.36 -6.15
CA LEU A 73 2.00 -1.67 -5.47
C LEU A 73 1.63 -2.82 -6.41
N VAL A 74 0.67 -2.63 -7.32
CA VAL A 74 0.32 -3.64 -8.32
C VAL A 74 1.52 -3.94 -9.24
N ASN A 75 2.24 -2.91 -9.67
CA ASN A 75 3.44 -3.07 -10.49
C ASN A 75 4.56 -3.77 -9.73
N GLU A 76 4.83 -3.40 -8.47
CA GLU A 76 5.81 -4.08 -7.62
C GLU A 76 5.50 -5.56 -7.44
N ILE A 77 4.22 -5.91 -7.20
CA ILE A 77 3.79 -7.31 -7.10
C ILE A 77 4.04 -8.05 -8.41
N LYS A 78 3.80 -7.41 -9.56
CA LYS A 78 4.01 -8.01 -10.87
C LYS A 78 5.50 -8.27 -11.12
N GLU A 79 6.35 -7.30 -10.84
CA GLU A 79 7.80 -7.40 -10.98
C GLU A 79 8.37 -8.47 -10.05
N ALA A 80 7.96 -8.50 -8.79
CA ALA A 80 8.37 -9.53 -7.83
C ALA A 80 7.97 -10.94 -8.28
N LYS A 81 6.75 -11.11 -8.83
CA LYS A 81 6.32 -12.38 -9.42
C LYS A 81 7.16 -12.80 -10.62
N GLU A 82 7.55 -11.85 -11.47
CA GLU A 82 8.41 -12.14 -12.62
C GLU A 82 9.83 -12.54 -12.19
N GLN A 83 10.38 -11.86 -11.19
CA GLN A 83 11.69 -12.21 -10.61
C GLN A 83 11.67 -13.60 -9.97
N ALA A 84 10.62 -13.94 -9.21
CA ALA A 84 10.46 -15.26 -8.63
C ALA A 84 10.49 -16.37 -9.71
N LYS A 85 9.76 -16.17 -10.82
CA LYS A 85 9.79 -17.12 -11.94
C LYS A 85 11.19 -17.30 -12.54
N LYS A 86 11.92 -16.20 -12.77
CA LYS A 86 13.29 -16.26 -13.29
C LYS A 86 14.23 -16.99 -12.32
N HIS A 87 14.06 -16.80 -11.02
CA HIS A 87 14.81 -17.53 -10.00
C HIS A 87 14.46 -19.02 -9.98
N ASP A 88 13.18 -19.38 -10.08
CA ASP A 88 12.75 -20.79 -10.17
C ASP A 88 13.33 -21.49 -11.39
N GLU A 89 13.37 -20.82 -12.55
CA GLU A 89 13.99 -21.35 -13.77
C GLU A 89 15.52 -21.52 -13.63
N ALA A 90 16.19 -20.59 -12.94
CA ALA A 90 17.62 -20.73 -12.64
C ALA A 90 17.89 -21.90 -11.68
N ILE A 91 17.05 -22.09 -10.66
CA ILE A 91 17.15 -23.22 -9.73
C ILE A 91 17.01 -24.54 -10.49
N LYS A 92 15.99 -24.68 -11.34
CA LYS A 92 15.79 -25.90 -12.14
C LYS A 92 16.99 -26.22 -13.03
N ARG A 93 17.54 -25.24 -13.73
CA ARG A 93 18.75 -25.43 -14.53
C ARG A 93 19.94 -25.89 -13.69
N ASN A 94 20.12 -25.31 -12.50
CA ASN A 94 21.20 -25.70 -11.60
C ASN A 94 21.00 -27.11 -11.04
N GLU A 95 19.76 -27.52 -10.75
CA GLU A 95 19.41 -28.88 -10.33
C GLU A 95 19.73 -29.90 -11.43
N GLU A 96 19.38 -29.60 -12.69
CA GLU A 96 19.71 -30.44 -13.84
C GLU A 96 21.24 -30.58 -14.03
N MET A 97 21.98 -29.47 -13.92
CA MET A 97 23.44 -29.50 -13.97
C MET A 97 24.06 -30.31 -12.82
N LEU A 98 23.50 -30.19 -11.61
CA LEU A 98 23.96 -30.96 -10.46
C LEU A 98 23.77 -32.46 -10.70
N LYS A 99 22.61 -32.85 -11.24
CA LYS A 99 22.32 -34.25 -11.58
C LYS A 99 23.28 -34.78 -12.65
N ALA A 100 23.51 -34.01 -13.71
CA ALA A 100 24.47 -34.40 -14.76
C ALA A 100 25.89 -34.57 -14.22
N LEU A 101 26.31 -33.73 -13.26
CA LEU A 101 27.60 -33.86 -12.59
C LEU A 101 27.67 -35.10 -11.69
N GLN A 102 26.58 -35.43 -10.97
CA GLN A 102 26.48 -36.64 -10.17
C GLN A 102 26.59 -37.89 -11.05
N ASP A 103 25.78 -37.98 -12.11
CA ASP A 103 25.80 -39.09 -13.07
C ASP A 103 27.20 -39.26 -13.70
N HIS A 104 27.86 -38.15 -14.04
CA HIS A 104 29.23 -38.18 -14.54
C HIS A 104 30.19 -38.72 -13.47
N SER A 105 30.13 -38.24 -12.23
CA SER A 105 31.03 -38.68 -11.16
C SER A 105 30.89 -40.18 -10.83
N GLU A 106 29.68 -40.71 -10.83
CA GLU A 106 29.40 -42.13 -10.58
C GLU A 106 30.01 -43.02 -11.66
N LYS A 107 29.98 -42.58 -12.92
CA LYS A 107 30.59 -43.32 -14.05
C LYS A 107 32.11 -43.48 -13.97
N TYR A 108 32.83 -42.63 -13.24
CA TYR A 108 34.28 -42.77 -13.02
C TYR A 108 34.64 -43.54 -11.74
N LEU A 109 33.64 -43.85 -10.91
CA LEU A 109 33.81 -44.65 -9.69
C LEU A 109 33.53 -46.15 -9.94
N GLU A 110 32.85 -46.50 -11.04
CA GLU A 110 32.75 -47.87 -11.59
C GLU A 110 33.97 -48.24 -12.46
#